data_AF-A0A927EVX2-F1
#
_entry.id   AF-A0A927EVX2-F1
#
_cell.length_a   1.000
_cell.length_b   1.000
_cell.length_c   1.000
_cell.angle_alpha   90.00
_cell.angle_beta   90.00
_cell.angle_gamma   90.00
#
_symmetry.space_group_name_H-M   'P 1'
#
loop_
_entity.id
_entity.type
_entity.pdbx_description
1 polymer ?
#
loop_
_entity_poly.entity_id
_entity_poly.type
_entity_poly.pdbx_seq_one_letter_code
_entity_poly.pdbx_strand_id
1 'polypeptide(L)'
;MGGPTSAVHSWLNSFPGPVPPFYAWPLRWTAFLRGMLRDNPFTETVLLTELLDEEAVVGGLEAVLYDIGTRERLAEMRARYRDAMGGLPPVAEAFLSAIETGV
;
A
#
# COMPACT_ATOMS: atom_id res chain seq x y z
N MET A 1 12.48 -13.89 7.78
CA MET A 1 11.03 -14.15 7.66
C MET A 1 10.53 -14.28 9.08
N GLY A 2 10.18 -13.15 9.68
CA GLY A 2 9.58 -13.09 11.00
C GLY A 2 8.14 -13.56 10.92
N GLY A 3 7.75 -14.43 11.85
CA GLY A 3 6.37 -14.92 11.93
C GLY A 3 5.55 -14.03 12.86
N PRO A 4 4.22 -14.22 12.91
CA PRO A 4 3.41 -13.59 13.92
C PRO A 4 3.91 -13.98 15.32
N THR A 5 3.80 -13.06 16.29
CA THR A 5 4.17 -13.37 17.67
C THR A 5 3.26 -14.45 18.28
N SER A 6 3.70 -15.06 19.39
CA SER A 6 2.92 -16.11 20.07
C SER A 6 1.51 -15.64 20.46
N ALA A 7 1.35 -14.37 20.80
CA ALA A 7 0.06 -13.74 21.07
C ALA A 7 -0.84 -13.72 19.82
N VAL A 8 -0.31 -13.30 18.67
CA VAL A 8 -1.04 -13.28 17.39
C VAL A 8 -1.38 -14.69 16.94
N HIS A 9 -0.46 -15.65 17.07
CA HIS A 9 -0.71 -17.07 16.81
C HIS A 9 -1.85 -17.62 17.68
N SER A 10 -1.83 -17.32 18.98
CA SER A 10 -2.89 -17.77 19.90
C SER A 10 -4.25 -17.19 19.51
N TRP A 11 -4.29 -15.91 19.12
CA TRP A 11 -5.51 -15.26 18.67
C TRP A 11 -6.04 -15.87 17.36
N LEU A 12 -5.17 -16.04 16.34
CA LEU A 12 -5.53 -16.68 15.06
C LEU A 12 -6.12 -18.07 15.26
N ASN A 13 -5.53 -18.88 16.15
CA ASN A 13 -6.00 -20.23 16.46
C ASN A 13 -7.35 -20.24 17.22
N SER A 14 -7.69 -19.16 17.91
CA SER A 14 -8.96 -19.01 18.63
C SER A 14 -10.09 -18.43 17.78
N PHE A 15 -9.78 -17.95 16.56
CA PHE A 15 -10.76 -17.33 15.68
C PHE A 15 -11.66 -18.39 15.03
N PRO A 16 -12.99 -18.23 15.02
CA PRO A 16 -13.95 -19.30 14.66
C PRO A 16 -14.03 -19.62 13.16
N GLY A 17 -13.04 -19.23 12.35
CA GLY A 17 -13.02 -19.46 10.90
C GLY A 17 -11.69 -19.02 10.26
N PRO A 18 -11.55 -19.09 8.92
CA PRO A 18 -10.40 -18.51 8.25
C PRO A 18 -10.44 -16.98 8.39
N VAL A 19 -9.34 -16.38 8.84
CA VAL A 19 -9.21 -14.92 8.84
C VAL A 19 -9.24 -14.45 7.38
N PRO A 20 -10.24 -13.66 6.95
CA PRO A 20 -10.26 -13.15 5.61
C PRO A 20 -9.04 -12.24 5.41
N PRO A 21 -8.42 -12.23 4.23
CA PRO A 21 -7.30 -11.35 3.95
C PRO A 21 -7.67 -9.89 4.24
N PHE A 22 -7.17 -9.37 5.36
CA PHE A 22 -7.47 -8.05 5.92
C PHE A 22 -6.67 -6.97 5.19
N TYR A 23 -6.92 -6.78 3.90
CA TYR A 23 -6.19 -5.77 3.11
C TYR A 23 -6.91 -4.42 3.00
N ALA A 24 -8.20 -4.32 3.35
CA ALA A 24 -8.95 -3.07 3.58
C ALA A 24 -10.41 -3.36 3.96
N TRP A 25 -11.02 -2.48 4.77
CA TRP A 25 -12.47 -2.32 4.86
C TRP A 25 -12.95 -1.37 3.75
N PRO A 26 -14.11 -1.60 3.09
CA PRO A 26 -15.07 -2.67 3.31
C PRO A 26 -14.71 -4.03 2.68
N LEU A 27 -15.34 -5.10 3.15
CA LEU A 27 -15.21 -6.46 2.60
C LEU A 27 -15.37 -6.47 1.06
N ARG A 28 -14.48 -7.18 0.35
CA ARG A 28 -14.36 -7.27 -1.12
C ARG A 28 -13.82 -6.04 -1.85
N TRP A 29 -13.61 -4.91 -1.17
CA TRP A 29 -12.91 -3.74 -1.75
C TRP A 29 -11.52 -4.12 -2.28
N THR A 30 -10.90 -5.12 -1.67
CA THR A 30 -9.63 -5.70 -2.10
C THR A 30 -9.66 -6.31 -3.49
N ALA A 31 -10.77 -6.91 -3.94
CA ALA A 31 -10.87 -7.43 -5.30
C ALA A 31 -10.87 -6.30 -6.34
N PHE A 32 -11.53 -5.18 -5.99
CA PHE A 32 -11.53 -3.96 -6.79
C PHE A 32 -10.14 -3.29 -6.80
N LEU A 33 -9.53 -3.12 -5.62
CA LEU A 33 -8.19 -2.52 -5.49
C LEU A 33 -7.08 -3.40 -6.07
N ARG A 34 -7.24 -4.72 -6.16
CA ARG A 34 -6.15 -5.62 -6.58
C ARG A 34 -5.58 -5.27 -7.94
N GLY A 35 -6.43 -4.89 -8.90
CA GLY A 35 -5.99 -4.44 -10.22
C GLY A 35 -5.27 -3.10 -10.16
N MET A 36 -5.67 -2.22 -9.23
CA MET A 36 -5.06 -0.91 -9.02
C MET A 36 -3.76 -0.98 -8.19
N LEU A 37 -3.55 -2.05 -7.42
CA LEU A 37 -2.35 -2.25 -6.61
C LEU A 37 -1.30 -3.11 -7.32
N ARG A 38 -1.73 -3.99 -8.23
CA ARG A 38 -0.83 -4.80 -9.05
C ARG A 38 -0.08 -3.89 -10.02
N ASP A 39 1.25 -4.02 -10.02
CA ASP A 39 2.17 -3.26 -10.89
C ASP A 39 2.00 -1.75 -10.80
N ASN A 40 1.45 -1.25 -9.68
CA ASN A 40 1.26 0.18 -9.47
C ASN A 40 2.56 0.78 -8.92
N PRO A 41 3.29 1.58 -9.72
CA PRO A 41 4.55 2.18 -9.29
C PRO A 41 4.38 3.11 -8.08
N PHE A 42 3.15 3.57 -7.80
CA PHE A 42 2.88 4.44 -6.65
C PHE A 42 2.94 3.70 -5.30
N THR A 43 2.85 2.38 -5.30
CA THR A 43 3.05 1.59 -4.09
C THR A 43 4.49 1.62 -3.58
N GLU A 44 5.45 2.02 -4.41
CA GLU A 44 6.88 2.13 -4.05
C GLU A 44 7.21 3.38 -3.22
N THR A 45 6.25 4.32 -3.11
CA THR A 45 6.40 5.56 -2.33
C THR A 45 6.36 5.35 -0.81
N VAL A 46 5.95 4.15 -0.40
CA VAL A 46 5.82 3.72 0.99
C VAL A 46 6.49 2.34 1.17
N LEU A 47 6.77 1.98 2.42
CA LEU A 47 7.06 0.59 2.75
C LEU A 47 5.75 -0.12 3.03
N LEU A 48 5.57 -1.27 2.40
CA LEU A 48 4.42 -2.15 2.60
C LEU A 48 4.87 -3.35 3.43
N THR A 49 4.17 -3.57 4.54
CA THR A 49 4.36 -4.71 5.43
C THR A 49 2.99 -5.29 5.76
N GLU A 50 2.92 -6.61 5.93
CA GLU A 50 1.70 -7.26 6.41
C GLU A 50 1.39 -6.80 7.83
N LEU A 51 0.14 -6.43 8.10
CA LEU A 51 -0.27 -5.80 9.37
C LEU A 51 0.00 -6.69 10.60
N LEU A 52 -0.03 -8.02 10.41
CA LEU A 52 0.17 -9.00 11.48
C LEU A 52 1.60 -9.56 11.54
N ASP A 53 2.49 -9.11 10.65
CA ASP A 53 3.91 -9.44 10.69
C ASP A 53 4.63 -8.36 11.52
N GLU A 54 4.62 -8.56 12.83
CA GLU A 54 5.15 -7.61 13.81
C GLU A 54 6.63 -7.32 13.58
N GLU A 55 7.43 -8.35 13.26
CA GLU A 55 8.87 -8.19 12.99
C GLU A 55 9.10 -7.37 11.72
N ALA A 56 8.35 -7.64 10.65
CA ALA A 56 8.45 -6.85 9.43
C ALA A 56 8.00 -5.40 9.64
N VAL A 57 6.94 -5.16 10.42
CA VAL A 57 6.46 -3.81 10.75
C VAL A 57 7.53 -3.04 11.53
N VAL A 58 8.06 -3.61 12.61
CA VAL A 58 9.07 -2.95 13.44
C VAL A 58 10.35 -2.70 12.65
N GLY A 59 10.86 -3.72 11.94
CA GLY A 59 12.05 -3.57 11.09
C GLY A 59 11.86 -2.54 9.97
N GLY A 60 10.65 -2.47 9.38
CA GLY A 60 10.29 -1.45 8.41
C GLY A 60 10.31 -0.05 9.00
N LEU A 61 9.74 0.15 10.20
CA LEU A 61 9.76 1.43 10.91
C LEU A 61 11.19 1.85 11.27
N GLU A 62 12.01 0.93 11.78
CA GLU A 62 13.42 1.19 12.08
C GLU A 62 14.20 1.59 10.83
N ALA A 63 13.99 0.91 9.70
CA ALA A 63 14.61 1.27 8.43
C ALA A 63 14.21 2.69 7.98
N VAL A 64 12.95 3.09 8.13
CA VAL A 64 12.51 4.47 7.82
C VAL A 64 13.17 5.50 8.72
N LEU A 65 13.35 5.18 10.00
CA LEU A 65 13.90 6.14 10.97
C LEU A 65 15.42 6.25 10.89
N TYR A 66 16.11 5.13 10.73
CA TYR A 66 17.54 5.03 10.98
C TYR A 66 18.38 4.69 9.75
N ASP A 67 17.82 4.03 8.73
CA ASP A 67 18.56 3.75 7.50
C ASP A 67 18.44 4.92 6.51
N ILE A 68 19.60 5.50 6.15
CA ILE A 68 19.67 6.60 5.19
C ILE A 68 19.33 6.13 3.77
N GLY A 69 19.77 4.93 3.37
CA GLY A 69 19.51 4.41 2.03
C GLY A 69 18.02 4.19 1.79
N THR A 70 17.33 3.63 2.79
CA THR A 70 15.86 3.50 2.76
C THR A 70 15.17 4.86 2.65
N ARG A 71 15.60 5.87 3.41
CA ARG A 71 15.01 7.22 3.34
C ARG A 71 15.23 7.89 1.99
N GLU A 72 16.43 7.82 1.44
CA GLU A 72 16.77 8.39 0.12
C GLU A 72 15.95 7.73 -0.98
N ARG A 73 15.88 6.40 -1.01
CA ARG A 73 15.05 5.66 -1.95
C ARG A 73 13.58 6.09 -1.87
N LEU A 74 13.01 6.15 -0.67
CA LEU A 74 11.62 6.57 -0.48
C LEU A 74 11.39 8.03 -0.89
N ALA A 75 12.33 8.92 -0.62
CA ALA A 75 12.27 10.32 -1.05
C ALA A 75 12.28 10.43 -2.57
N GLU A 76 13.14 9.67 -3.25
CA GLU A 76 13.21 9.60 -4.71
C GLU A 76 11.88 9.11 -5.32
N MET A 77 11.32 8.01 -4.79
CA MET A 77 10.04 7.49 -5.29
C MET A 77 8.90 8.50 -5.11
N ARG A 78 8.87 9.21 -3.98
CA ARG A 78 7.88 10.26 -3.71
C ARG A 78 8.06 11.49 -4.62
N ALA A 79 9.30 11.83 -4.97
CA ALA A 79 9.58 12.90 -5.93
C ALA A 79 9.04 12.52 -7.31
N ARG A 80 9.38 11.33 -7.81
CA ARG A 80 8.86 10.80 -9.09
C ARG A 80 7.34 10.77 -9.12
N TYR A 81 6.69 10.34 -8.04
CA TYR A 81 5.23 10.37 -7.93
C TYR A 81 4.68 11.80 -8.04
N ARG A 82 5.27 12.75 -7.33
CA ARG A 82 4.85 14.16 -7.38
C ARG A 82 4.99 14.74 -8.79
N ASP A 83 6.08 14.45 -9.47
CA ASP A 83 6.33 14.90 -10.84
C ASP A 83 5.29 14.29 -11.81
N ALA A 84 5.00 12.99 -11.66
CA ALA A 84 3.96 12.32 -12.44
C ALA A 84 2.58 12.95 -12.22
N MET A 85 2.23 13.24 -10.96
CA MET A 85 0.96 13.90 -10.62
C MET A 85 0.90 15.35 -11.13
N GLY A 86 2.02 16.07 -11.10
CA GLY A 86 2.11 17.44 -11.63
C GLY A 86 2.02 17.52 -13.16
N GLY A 87 2.33 16.43 -13.86
CA GLY A 87 2.16 16.30 -15.31
C GLY A 87 0.76 15.89 -15.76
N LEU A 88 -0.15 15.56 -14.84
CA LEU A 88 -1.53 15.22 -15.19
C LEU A 88 -2.32 16.47 -15.59
N PRO A 89 -3.22 16.35 -16.59
CA PRO A 89 -4.13 17.43 -16.91
C PRO A 89 -5.00 17.79 -15.70
N PRO A 90 -5.42 19.06 -15.56
CA PRO A 90 -6.39 19.46 -14.55
C PRO A 90 -7.60 18.55 -14.58
N VAL A 91 -8.06 18.12 -13.40
CA VAL A 91 -9.16 17.14 -13.27
C VAL A 91 -10.41 17.58 -14.03
N ALA A 92 -10.70 18.88 -14.04
CA ALA A 92 -11.83 19.44 -14.79
C ALA A 92 -11.69 19.21 -16.30
N GLU A 93 -10.50 19.39 -16.86
CA GLU A 93 -10.24 19.20 -18.30
C GLU A 93 -10.30 17.71 -18.68
N ALA A 94 -9.71 16.85 -17.85
CA ALA A 94 -9.79 15.40 -18.06
C ALA A 94 -11.23 14.87 -17.99
N PHE A 95 -12.03 15.39 -17.04
CA PHE A 95 -13.42 15.02 -16.88
C PHE A 95 -14.31 15.51 -18.02
N LEU A 96 -14.14 16.76 -18.45
CA LEU A 96 -14.88 17.31 -19.59
C LEU A 96 -14.54 16.57 -20.89
N SER A 97 -13.26 16.27 -21.12
CA SER A 97 -12.83 15.50 -22.29
C SER A 97 -13.43 14.09 -22.29
N ALA A 98 -13.49 13.40 -21.15
CA ALA A 98 -14.09 12.07 -21.05
C ALA A 98 -15.59 12.07 -21.41
N ILE A 99 -16.33 13.09 -20.95
CA ILE A 99 -17.75 13.28 -21.27
C ILE A 99 -17.95 13.56 -22.77
N GLU A 100 -17.08 14.37 -23.38
CA GLU A 100 -17.14 14.69 -24.81
C GLU A 100 -16.84 13.49 -25.71
N THR A 101 -15.98 12.56 -25.26
CA THR A 101 -15.67 11.31 -25.99
C THR A 101 -16.66 10.16 -25.78
N GLY A 102 -17.67 10.32 -24.91
CA GLY A 102 -18.76 9.34 -24.76
C GLY A 102 -18.36 7.98 -24.20
N VAL A 103 -17.40 7.95 -23.27
CA VAL A 103 -17.09 6.75 -22.44
C VAL A 103 -18.04 6.66 -21.26
#